data_AF-L7UGY3-F1
#
_entry.id   AF-L7UGY3-F1
#
_cell.length_a   1.000
_cell.length_b   1.000
_cell.length_c   1.000
_cell.angle_alpha   90.00
_cell.angle_beta   90.00
_cell.angle_gamma   90.00
#
_symmetry.space_group_name_H-M   'P 1'
#
loop_
_entity.id
_entity.type
_entity.pdbx_description
1 polymer ?
#
loop_
_entity_poly.entity_id
_entity_poly.type
_entity_poly.pdbx_seq_one_letter_code
_entity_poly.pdbx_strand_id
1 'polypeptide(L)'
;MESASGVLLFIFVCGPLPLVWGLKLLLSRGSSSLARFAGAVLALGGGAVTGLVAWLIHDLSTGGFTKGRVLRLQGRARVARRAIGKGWADDTVPELSGLSAWQRTVLGEAWLYSAGMEHASVPAFSKLSLKLSALGAPSALLEDCHLAALDEVRHARRCFAMARAYSGMPWTAGMLPELAQAASQPLPAGTENDWARLVRGSLLDGCLSEGLASRVAEEGARQATDPVVRETLSVIAEDEGRHAELGWDVIDFALERGGGSAREALRQALTELASREAPAMPPIPGVDEAFLARNGLLPQAELGRLMRLCVESTRARAEALLPPSSPRDVEPRLSFQ
;
A
#
# COMPACT_ATOMS: atom_id res chain seq x y z
N MET A 1 -26.20 -14.98 -22.68
CA MET A 1 -27.02 -15.23 -21.49
C MET A 1 -26.64 -16.52 -20.74
N GLU A 2 -26.03 -17.52 -21.38
CA GLU A 2 -25.58 -18.75 -20.70
C GLU A 2 -24.30 -18.60 -19.85
N SER A 3 -23.39 -17.65 -20.17
CA SER A 3 -22.15 -17.45 -19.39
C SER A 3 -22.35 -16.73 -18.05
N ALA A 4 -23.33 -15.83 -17.95
CA ALA A 4 -23.65 -15.11 -16.72
C ALA A 4 -24.22 -16.04 -15.64
N SER A 5 -25.01 -17.04 -16.05
CA SER A 5 -25.62 -18.05 -15.18
C SER A 5 -24.58 -18.99 -14.57
N GLY A 6 -23.55 -19.38 -15.34
CA GLY A 6 -22.42 -20.19 -14.85
C GLY A 6 -21.52 -19.44 -13.87
N VAL A 7 -21.28 -18.14 -14.12
CA VAL A 7 -20.50 -17.27 -13.23
C VAL A 7 -21.26 -17.00 -11.91
N LEU A 8 -22.57 -16.76 -11.97
CA LEU A 8 -23.43 -16.59 -10.78
C LEU A 8 -23.50 -17.87 -9.91
N LEU A 9 -23.56 -19.06 -10.53
CA LEU A 9 -23.56 -20.33 -9.82
C LEU A 9 -22.19 -20.62 -9.16
N PHE A 10 -21.09 -20.27 -9.83
CA PHE A 10 -19.74 -20.39 -9.29
C PHE A 10 -19.49 -19.41 -8.11
N ILE A 11 -20.03 -18.20 -8.20
CA ILE A 11 -19.95 -17.14 -7.17
C ILE A 11 -20.68 -17.52 -5.89
N PHE A 12 -21.85 -18.17 -5.98
CA PHE A 12 -22.64 -18.56 -4.81
C PHE A 12 -21.99 -19.68 -3.99
N VAL A 13 -21.12 -20.48 -4.61
CA VAL A 13 -20.50 -21.67 -4.02
C VAL A 13 -19.08 -21.43 -3.51
N CYS A 14 -18.38 -20.38 -3.99
CA CYS A 14 -16.93 -20.23 -3.77
C CYS A 14 -16.46 -18.90 -3.13
N GLY A 15 -17.33 -18.10 -2.52
CA GLY A 15 -16.93 -16.92 -1.74
C GLY A 15 -16.42 -17.22 -0.30
N PRO A 16 -16.10 -16.19 0.50
CA PRO A 16 -15.71 -16.34 1.91
C PRO A 16 -16.86 -16.86 2.80
N LEU A 17 -18.11 -16.63 2.39
CA LEU A 17 -19.30 -17.14 3.08
C LEU A 17 -19.39 -18.68 3.01
N PRO A 18 -19.26 -19.33 1.82
CA PRO A 18 -19.07 -20.77 1.70
C PRO A 18 -17.91 -21.34 2.51
N LEU A 19 -16.78 -20.61 2.64
CA LEU A 19 -15.68 -21.03 3.50
C LEU A 19 -16.11 -21.13 4.97
N VAL A 20 -16.76 -20.08 5.50
CA VAL A 20 -17.23 -20.04 6.88
C VAL A 20 -18.36 -21.06 7.13
N TRP A 21 -19.31 -21.18 6.21
CA TRP A 21 -20.38 -22.17 6.29
C TRP A 21 -19.85 -23.60 6.20
N GLY A 22 -18.92 -23.85 5.29
CA GLY A 22 -18.24 -25.13 5.13
C GLY A 22 -17.50 -25.54 6.39
N LEU A 23 -16.73 -24.63 6.99
CA LEU A 23 -16.05 -24.86 8.27
C LEU A 23 -17.03 -25.13 9.42
N LYS A 24 -18.14 -24.40 9.52
CA LYS A 24 -19.18 -24.65 10.54
C LYS A 24 -19.82 -26.02 10.38
N LEU A 25 -20.17 -26.43 9.15
CA LEU A 25 -20.75 -27.73 8.85
C LEU A 25 -19.78 -28.88 9.15
N LEU A 26 -18.49 -28.69 8.83
CA LEU A 26 -17.41 -29.64 9.05
C LEU A 26 -17.11 -29.85 10.55
N LEU A 27 -17.08 -28.77 11.33
CA LEU A 27 -16.69 -28.77 12.74
C LEU A 27 -17.84 -29.01 13.73
N SER A 28 -19.09 -29.02 13.24
CA SER A 28 -20.30 -29.23 14.03
C SER A 28 -20.37 -30.66 14.62
N ARG A 29 -20.47 -30.73 15.97
CA ARG A 29 -20.68 -31.97 16.75
C ARG A 29 -22.14 -32.43 16.64
N GLY A 30 -22.56 -32.80 15.43
CA GLY A 30 -23.93 -33.27 15.14
C GLY A 30 -24.19 -33.49 13.65
N SER A 31 -23.32 -32.99 12.78
CA SER A 31 -23.43 -33.17 11.33
C SER A 31 -23.27 -34.63 10.90
N SER A 32 -24.13 -35.09 9.99
CA SER A 32 -23.99 -36.38 9.30
C SER A 32 -22.73 -36.42 8.43
N SER A 33 -22.26 -37.62 8.07
CA SER A 33 -21.09 -37.80 7.20
C SER A 33 -21.24 -37.08 5.85
N LEU A 34 -22.44 -37.07 5.28
CA LEU A 34 -22.76 -36.34 4.05
C LEU A 34 -22.68 -34.82 4.24
N ALA A 35 -23.17 -34.31 5.37
CA ALA A 35 -23.11 -32.88 5.70
C ALA A 35 -21.66 -32.40 5.97
N ARG A 36 -20.83 -33.24 6.59
CA ARG A 36 -19.39 -32.96 6.75
C ARG A 36 -18.64 -32.97 5.43
N PHE A 37 -18.95 -33.91 4.53
CA PHE A 37 -18.37 -33.96 3.18
C PHE A 37 -18.75 -32.71 2.36
N ALA A 38 -20.03 -32.34 2.36
CA ALA A 38 -20.48 -31.10 1.73
C ALA A 38 -19.80 -29.86 2.33
N GLY A 39 -19.63 -29.82 3.66
CA GLY A 39 -18.90 -28.76 4.35
C GLY A 39 -17.42 -28.67 3.94
N ALA A 40 -16.74 -29.81 3.77
CA ALA A 40 -15.35 -29.86 3.30
C ALA A 40 -15.21 -29.33 1.87
N VAL A 41 -16.13 -29.70 0.97
CA VAL A 41 -16.13 -29.23 -0.43
C VAL A 41 -16.35 -27.71 -0.49
N LEU A 42 -17.30 -27.18 0.28
CA LEU A 42 -17.56 -25.74 0.37
C LEU A 42 -16.38 -24.96 0.97
N ALA A 43 -15.72 -25.51 2.00
CA ALA A 43 -14.54 -24.91 2.61
C ALA A 43 -13.35 -24.87 1.63
N LEU A 44 -13.10 -25.95 0.90
CA LEU A 44 -12.03 -26.02 -0.09
C LEU A 44 -12.29 -25.11 -1.29
N GLY A 45 -13.52 -25.09 -1.82
CA GLY A 45 -13.90 -24.21 -2.93
C GLY A 45 -13.82 -22.73 -2.56
N GLY A 46 -14.37 -22.35 -1.40
CA GLY A 46 -14.29 -20.98 -0.87
C GLY A 46 -12.86 -20.54 -0.57
N GLY A 47 -12.05 -21.43 0.02
CA GLY A 47 -10.63 -21.18 0.30
C GLY A 47 -9.78 -21.04 -0.97
N ALA A 48 -10.01 -21.87 -1.99
CA ALA A 48 -9.26 -21.83 -3.24
C ALA A 48 -9.55 -20.55 -4.05
N VAL A 49 -10.81 -20.10 -4.11
CA VAL A 49 -11.17 -18.86 -4.83
C VAL A 49 -10.74 -17.62 -4.05
N THR A 50 -10.92 -17.60 -2.72
CA THR A 50 -10.37 -16.50 -1.89
C THR A 50 -8.85 -16.45 -2.01
N GLY A 51 -8.19 -17.61 -2.00
CA GLY A 51 -6.75 -17.75 -2.21
C GLY A 51 -6.31 -17.31 -3.61
N LEU A 52 -7.09 -17.62 -4.66
CA LEU A 52 -6.81 -17.20 -6.03
C LEU A 52 -6.99 -15.69 -6.20
N VAL A 53 -8.05 -15.10 -5.64
CA VAL A 53 -8.29 -13.65 -5.68
C VAL A 53 -7.22 -12.92 -4.87
N ALA A 54 -6.89 -13.41 -3.67
CA ALA A 54 -5.81 -12.88 -2.85
C ALA A 54 -4.45 -13.03 -3.55
N TRP A 55 -4.19 -14.15 -4.21
CA TRP A 55 -2.98 -14.38 -4.99
C TRP A 55 -2.94 -13.47 -6.22
N LEU A 56 -4.05 -13.28 -6.93
CA LEU A 56 -4.13 -12.35 -8.05
C LEU A 56 -3.83 -10.94 -7.54
N ILE A 57 -4.56 -10.44 -6.54
CA ILE A 57 -4.34 -9.10 -5.94
C ILE A 57 -2.90 -8.95 -5.42
N HIS A 58 -2.34 -9.99 -4.80
CA HIS A 58 -0.98 -9.99 -4.26
C HIS A 58 0.09 -9.98 -5.36
N ASP A 59 0.03 -10.90 -6.32
CA ASP A 59 0.99 -11.00 -7.43
C ASP A 59 0.96 -9.72 -8.29
N LEU A 60 -0.25 -9.18 -8.53
CA LEU A 60 -0.47 -7.90 -9.20
C LEU A 60 0.09 -6.69 -8.42
N SER A 61 0.10 -6.75 -7.09
CA SER A 61 0.65 -5.71 -6.23
C SER A 61 2.16 -5.78 -6.03
N THR A 62 2.77 -6.96 -6.19
CA THR A 62 4.22 -7.14 -6.09
C THR A 62 5.00 -6.59 -7.29
N GLY A 63 4.30 -6.23 -8.38
CA GLY A 63 4.83 -5.65 -9.62
C GLY A 63 5.27 -4.18 -9.58
N GLY A 64 5.52 -3.60 -8.41
CA GLY A 64 6.17 -2.28 -8.28
C GLY A 64 5.30 -1.13 -7.76
N PHE A 65 4.03 -1.38 -7.43
CA PHE A 65 3.14 -0.38 -6.83
C PHE A 65 3.00 -0.57 -5.32
N THR A 66 3.52 0.39 -4.59
CA THR A 66 3.30 0.53 -3.15
C THR A 66 2.44 1.76 -2.95
N LYS A 67 1.24 1.61 -2.38
CA LYS A 67 0.48 2.74 -1.84
C LYS A 67 1.23 3.22 -0.61
N GLY A 68 1.64 4.48 -0.62
CA GLY A 68 2.35 5.15 0.46
C GLY A 68 3.74 4.61 0.80
N ARG A 69 4.34 5.10 1.90
CA ARG A 69 5.67 4.69 2.38
C ARG A 69 5.63 3.34 3.08
N VAL A 70 5.70 2.27 2.30
CA VAL A 70 5.75 0.91 2.87
C VAL A 70 7.12 0.53 3.41
N LEU A 71 7.12 -0.25 4.50
CA LEU A 71 8.32 -0.84 5.08
C LEU A 71 9.13 -1.60 4.02
N ARG A 72 10.37 -1.14 3.79
CA ARG A 72 11.36 -1.85 2.98
C ARG A 72 12.43 -2.50 3.83
N LEU A 73 12.59 -3.81 3.64
CA LEU A 73 13.66 -4.61 4.21
C LEU A 73 14.46 -5.25 3.05
N GLN A 74 15.77 -4.98 3.03
CA GLN A 74 16.66 -5.39 1.93
C GLN A 74 16.13 -4.96 0.54
N GLY A 75 15.63 -3.72 0.44
CA GLY A 75 15.10 -3.13 -0.79
C GLY A 75 13.71 -3.60 -1.21
N ARG A 76 13.15 -4.61 -0.54
CA ARG A 76 11.84 -5.18 -0.88
C ARG A 76 10.75 -4.68 0.07
N ALA A 77 9.59 -4.33 -0.49
CA ALA A 77 8.40 -3.99 0.30
C ALA A 77 7.95 -5.20 1.14
N ARG A 78 7.48 -4.93 2.35
CA ARG A 78 7.02 -5.94 3.31
C ARG A 78 5.71 -5.50 3.93
N VAL A 79 4.72 -6.39 3.82
CA VAL A 79 3.39 -6.23 4.40
C VAL A 79 3.16 -7.36 5.39
N ALA A 80 2.42 -7.08 6.45
CA ALA A 80 2.10 -8.07 7.46
C ALA A 80 1.39 -9.28 6.84
N ARG A 81 1.64 -10.47 7.39
CA ARG A 81 0.85 -11.65 7.04
C ARG A 81 -0.61 -11.40 7.38
N ARG A 82 -1.54 -12.00 6.62
CA ARG A 82 -2.96 -11.96 6.97
C ARG A 82 -3.19 -12.67 8.31
N ALA A 83 -4.04 -12.09 9.15
CA ALA A 83 -4.40 -12.66 10.45
C ALA A 83 -5.87 -12.40 10.78
N ILE A 84 -6.44 -13.30 11.60
CA ILE A 84 -7.79 -13.18 12.16
C ILE A 84 -7.66 -12.97 13.66
N GLY A 85 -8.39 -12.02 14.23
CA GLY A 85 -8.33 -11.73 15.66
C GLY A 85 -9.08 -10.49 16.10
N LYS A 86 -8.67 -9.95 17.25
CA LYS A 86 -9.17 -8.70 17.83
C LYS A 86 -8.16 -7.57 17.58
N GLY A 87 -8.58 -6.33 17.83
CA GLY A 87 -7.75 -5.14 17.62
C GLY A 87 -7.64 -4.75 16.15
N TRP A 88 -6.87 -3.68 15.89
CA TRP A 88 -6.63 -3.12 14.56
C TRP A 88 -7.88 -2.79 13.75
N ALA A 89 -9.04 -2.59 14.38
CA ALA A 89 -10.22 -2.05 13.71
C ALA A 89 -10.87 -1.03 14.63
N ASP A 90 -11.35 0.07 14.04
CA ASP A 90 -12.27 0.98 14.71
C ASP A 90 -13.73 0.57 14.44
N ASP A 91 -14.67 1.45 14.78
CA ASP A 91 -16.11 1.21 14.66
C ASP A 91 -16.68 1.62 13.29
N THR A 92 -15.82 1.89 12.29
CA THR A 92 -16.25 2.30 10.95
C THR A 92 -16.99 1.17 10.24
N VAL A 93 -18.18 1.45 9.71
CA VAL A 93 -19.00 0.48 8.96
C VAL A 93 -19.57 1.13 7.69
N PRO A 94 -19.24 0.63 6.49
CA PRO A 94 -19.82 1.09 5.23
C PRO A 94 -21.23 0.55 5.01
N GLU A 95 -21.93 1.12 4.04
CA GLU A 95 -23.19 0.62 3.54
C GLU A 95 -22.99 -0.72 2.81
N LEU A 96 -23.77 -1.72 3.22
CA LEU A 96 -23.68 -3.09 2.69
C LEU A 96 -24.90 -3.48 1.85
N SER A 97 -26.00 -2.73 1.94
CA SER A 97 -27.24 -3.02 1.23
C SER A 97 -27.04 -2.94 -0.29
N GLY A 98 -27.72 -3.82 -1.00
CA GLY A 98 -27.62 -3.89 -2.46
C GLY A 98 -26.31 -4.51 -3.00
N LEU A 99 -25.36 -4.87 -2.14
CA LEU A 99 -24.14 -5.57 -2.56
C LEU A 99 -24.33 -7.10 -2.56
N SER A 100 -23.96 -7.73 -3.67
CA SER A 100 -23.83 -9.19 -3.74
C SER A 100 -22.68 -9.70 -2.86
N ALA A 101 -22.71 -10.99 -2.53
CA ALA A 101 -21.62 -11.64 -1.78
C ALA A 101 -20.24 -11.50 -2.48
N TRP A 102 -20.23 -11.55 -3.81
CA TRP A 102 -19.02 -11.36 -4.60
C TRP A 102 -18.48 -9.93 -4.53
N GLN A 103 -19.35 -8.93 -4.73
CA GLN A 103 -18.98 -7.52 -4.59
C GLN A 103 -18.41 -7.21 -3.20
N ARG A 104 -19.04 -7.74 -2.15
CA ARG A 104 -18.53 -7.66 -0.78
C ARG A 104 -17.16 -8.32 -0.62
N THR A 105 -16.91 -9.42 -1.30
CA THR A 105 -15.59 -10.07 -1.29
C THR A 105 -14.53 -9.20 -1.96
N VAL A 106 -14.82 -8.66 -3.14
CA VAL A 106 -13.91 -7.77 -3.88
C VAL A 106 -13.55 -6.54 -3.06
N LEU A 107 -14.55 -5.84 -2.50
CA LEU A 107 -14.32 -4.67 -1.66
C LEU A 107 -13.55 -5.04 -0.37
N GLY A 108 -13.94 -6.12 0.30
CA GLY A 108 -13.27 -6.59 1.50
C GLY A 108 -11.79 -6.90 1.29
N GLU A 109 -11.45 -7.51 0.16
CA GLU A 109 -10.07 -7.82 -0.22
C GLU A 109 -9.27 -6.55 -0.55
N ALA A 110 -9.86 -5.57 -1.26
CA ALA A 110 -9.21 -4.31 -1.57
C ALA A 110 -8.91 -3.47 -0.31
N TRP A 111 -9.85 -3.41 0.63
CA TRP A 111 -9.66 -2.76 1.92
C TRP A 111 -8.66 -3.52 2.81
N LEU A 112 -8.66 -4.86 2.79
CA LEU A 112 -7.68 -5.66 3.52
C LEU A 112 -6.26 -5.44 2.99
N TYR A 113 -6.11 -5.36 1.67
CA TYR A 113 -4.84 -5.01 1.05
C TYR A 113 -4.37 -3.63 1.51
N SER A 114 -5.24 -2.61 1.43
CA SER A 114 -4.93 -1.26 1.91
C SER A 114 -4.53 -1.26 3.39
N ALA A 115 -5.28 -1.96 4.25
CA ALA A 115 -4.98 -2.08 5.67
C ALA A 115 -3.59 -2.66 5.95
N GLY A 116 -3.15 -3.63 5.15
CA GLY A 116 -1.81 -4.19 5.24
C GLY A 116 -0.72 -3.18 4.88
N MET A 117 -0.98 -2.32 3.89
CA MET A 117 -0.05 -1.27 3.46
C MET A 117 0.10 -0.20 4.55
N GLU A 118 -1.00 0.35 5.06
CA GLU A 118 -0.97 1.38 6.11
C GLU A 118 -0.28 0.82 7.38
N HIS A 119 -0.60 -0.42 7.75
CA HIS A 119 0.06 -1.09 8.87
C HIS A 119 1.58 -1.23 8.65
N ALA A 120 2.01 -1.46 7.41
CA ALA A 120 3.43 -1.52 7.07
C ALA A 120 4.10 -0.14 7.04
N SER A 121 3.35 0.94 6.84
CA SER A 121 3.85 2.32 6.88
C SER A 121 4.21 2.75 8.31
N VAL A 122 3.50 2.25 9.34
CA VAL A 122 3.82 2.53 10.77
C VAL A 122 5.30 2.26 11.13
N PRO A 123 5.86 1.05 10.93
CA PRO A 123 7.27 0.81 11.19
C PRO A 123 8.20 1.48 10.17
N ALA A 124 7.71 1.86 8.97
CA ALA A 124 8.51 2.57 7.99
C ALA A 124 8.83 4.01 8.47
N PHE A 125 7.83 4.74 8.95
CA PHE A 125 8.02 6.05 9.58
C PHE A 125 8.84 5.96 10.87
N SER A 126 8.61 4.94 11.70
CA SER A 126 9.43 4.70 12.90
C SER A 126 10.91 4.46 12.57
N LYS A 127 11.20 3.74 11.48
CA LYS A 127 12.57 3.53 11.01
C LYS A 127 13.18 4.81 10.44
N LEU A 128 12.38 5.64 9.77
CA LEU A 128 12.83 6.94 9.28
C LEU A 128 13.21 7.85 10.44
N SER A 129 12.40 7.95 11.50
CA SER A 129 12.72 8.80 12.66
C SER A 129 14.03 8.39 13.33
N LEU A 130 14.27 7.09 13.50
CA LEU A 130 15.55 6.58 14.00
C LEU A 130 16.73 6.95 13.11
N LYS A 131 16.55 6.87 11.78
CA LYS A 131 17.59 7.23 10.82
C LYS A 131 17.88 8.73 10.83
N LEU A 132 16.85 9.56 10.89
CA LEU A 132 16.96 11.01 11.00
C LEU A 132 17.65 11.41 12.31
N SER A 133 17.31 10.76 13.42
CA SER A 133 17.98 10.95 14.71
C SER A 133 19.47 10.62 14.62
N ALA A 134 19.84 9.48 14.01
CA ALA A 134 21.23 9.08 13.84
C ALA A 134 22.05 10.05 12.97
N LEU A 135 21.39 10.77 12.07
CA LEU A 135 22.00 11.78 11.20
C LEU A 135 21.93 13.21 11.78
N GLY A 136 21.40 13.39 12.98
CA GLY A 136 21.31 14.68 13.65
C GLY A 136 20.28 15.64 13.02
N ALA A 137 19.16 15.10 12.53
CA ALA A 137 18.09 15.90 11.96
C ALA A 137 17.42 16.83 12.99
N PRO A 138 16.85 17.97 12.56
CA PRO A 138 16.03 18.81 13.42
C PRO A 138 14.87 18.03 14.06
N SER A 139 14.52 18.40 15.30
CA SER A 139 13.47 17.72 16.07
C SER A 139 12.11 17.72 15.36
N ALA A 140 11.80 18.76 14.58
CA ALA A 140 10.55 18.85 13.82
C ALA A 140 10.36 17.66 12.86
N LEU A 141 11.39 17.25 12.13
CA LEU A 141 11.30 16.10 11.22
C LEU A 141 11.05 14.78 11.97
N LEU A 142 11.54 14.66 13.20
CA LEU A 142 11.29 13.49 14.04
C LEU A 142 9.84 13.50 14.54
N GLU A 143 9.35 14.65 14.97
CA GLU A 143 7.96 14.86 15.37
C GLU A 143 7.01 14.51 14.23
N ASP A 144 7.26 15.03 13.03
CA ASP A 144 6.46 14.75 11.83
C ASP A 144 6.47 13.26 11.47
N CYS A 145 7.60 12.57 11.61
CA CYS A 145 7.65 11.11 11.42
C CYS A 145 6.77 10.37 12.43
N HIS A 146 6.74 10.82 13.69
CA HIS A 146 5.91 10.20 14.71
C HIS A 146 4.44 10.48 14.51
N LEU A 147 4.07 11.70 14.10
CA LEU A 147 2.71 12.04 13.70
C LEU A 147 2.27 11.19 12.51
N ALA A 148 3.06 11.11 11.45
CA ALA A 148 2.76 10.26 10.30
C ALA A 148 2.57 8.79 10.71
N ALA A 149 3.41 8.25 11.59
CA ALA A 149 3.22 6.89 12.11
C ALA A 149 1.89 6.71 12.87
N LEU A 150 1.40 7.73 13.59
CA LEU A 150 0.11 7.70 14.26
C LEU A 150 -1.05 7.81 13.26
N ASP A 151 -0.90 8.60 12.21
CA ASP A 151 -1.85 8.72 11.08
C ASP A 151 -2.01 7.33 10.45
N GLU A 152 -0.91 6.64 10.17
CA GLU A 152 -0.91 5.27 9.63
C GLU A 152 -1.55 4.22 10.55
N VAL A 153 -1.43 4.37 11.87
CA VAL A 153 -2.18 3.53 12.81
C VAL A 153 -3.69 3.76 12.68
N ARG A 154 -4.13 5.01 12.49
CA ARG A 154 -5.53 5.36 12.29
C ARG A 154 -6.04 4.84 10.94
N HIS A 155 -5.27 5.04 9.86
CA HIS A 155 -5.58 4.53 8.52
C HIS A 155 -5.72 3.01 8.52
N ALA A 156 -4.74 2.30 9.09
CA ALA A 156 -4.78 0.84 9.16
C ALA A 156 -6.03 0.34 9.89
N ARG A 157 -6.37 0.94 11.05
CA ARG A 157 -7.57 0.57 11.82
C ARG A 157 -8.85 0.73 11.02
N ARG A 158 -9.00 1.86 10.34
CA ARG A 158 -10.17 2.14 9.52
C ARG A 158 -10.26 1.20 8.32
N CYS A 159 -9.16 0.97 7.61
CA CYS A 159 -9.10 0.04 6.48
C CYS A 159 -9.44 -1.41 6.91
N PHE A 160 -8.96 -1.87 8.06
CA PHE A 160 -9.35 -3.16 8.61
C PHE A 160 -10.83 -3.20 9.01
N ALA A 161 -11.39 -2.14 9.59
CA ALA A 161 -12.82 -2.08 9.91
C ALA A 161 -13.69 -2.23 8.64
N MET A 162 -13.33 -1.52 7.56
CA MET A 162 -13.97 -1.66 6.24
C MET A 162 -13.84 -3.08 5.69
N ALA A 163 -12.63 -3.65 5.73
CA ALA A 163 -12.39 -5.03 5.29
C ALA A 163 -13.23 -6.05 6.06
N ARG A 164 -13.36 -5.88 7.38
CA ARG A 164 -14.17 -6.71 8.27
C ARG A 164 -15.65 -6.60 7.94
N ALA A 165 -16.17 -5.39 7.74
CA ALA A 165 -17.58 -5.17 7.44
C ALA A 165 -17.97 -5.79 6.08
N TYR A 166 -17.17 -5.57 5.04
CA TYR A 166 -17.43 -6.15 3.73
C TYR A 166 -17.29 -7.67 3.74
N SER A 167 -16.19 -8.22 4.25
CA SER A 167 -15.95 -9.67 4.20
C SER A 167 -16.71 -10.49 5.24
N GLY A 168 -17.13 -9.87 6.35
CA GLY A 168 -17.68 -10.55 7.53
C GLY A 168 -16.63 -11.33 8.35
N MET A 169 -15.34 -11.22 8.00
CA MET A 169 -14.24 -11.91 8.68
C MET A 169 -13.56 -10.98 9.70
N PRO A 170 -13.13 -11.45 10.88
CA PRO A 170 -12.47 -10.61 11.88
C PRO A 170 -10.98 -10.39 11.55
N TRP A 171 -10.69 -9.78 10.40
CA TRP A 171 -9.32 -9.41 10.01
C TRP A 171 -8.65 -8.49 11.03
N THR A 172 -7.35 -8.69 11.23
CA THR A 172 -6.49 -7.87 12.09
C THR A 172 -5.07 -7.85 11.51
N ALA A 173 -4.20 -6.98 12.02
CA ALA A 173 -2.81 -6.99 11.61
C ALA A 173 -2.11 -8.28 12.06
N GLY A 174 -1.44 -8.95 11.13
CA GLY A 174 -0.64 -10.12 11.44
C GLY A 174 0.83 -9.78 11.66
N MET A 175 1.63 -10.84 11.77
CA MET A 175 3.06 -10.70 12.05
C MET A 175 3.83 -10.15 10.85
N LEU A 176 4.88 -9.39 11.16
CA LEU A 176 5.97 -9.00 10.26
C LEU A 176 7.29 -9.64 10.74
N PRO A 177 7.53 -10.94 10.51
CA PRO A 177 8.71 -11.63 11.03
C PRO A 177 10.03 -11.03 10.55
N GLU A 178 10.04 -10.43 9.36
CA GLU A 178 11.21 -9.82 8.76
C GLU A 178 11.65 -8.56 9.53
N LEU A 179 10.71 -7.83 10.13
CA LEU A 179 11.02 -6.65 10.95
C LEU A 179 11.78 -7.06 12.22
N ALA A 180 11.35 -8.15 12.87
CA ALA A 180 12.03 -8.70 14.03
C ALA A 180 13.47 -9.15 13.71
N GLN A 181 13.66 -9.75 12.52
CA GLN A 181 15.00 -10.17 12.06
C GLN A 181 15.89 -8.97 11.73
N ALA A 182 15.34 -7.92 11.13
CA ALA A 182 16.07 -6.71 10.79
C ALA A 182 16.55 -5.93 12.02
N ALA A 183 15.78 -5.94 13.11
CA ALA A 183 16.17 -5.32 14.38
C ALA A 183 17.43 -5.95 15.00
N SER A 184 17.73 -7.21 14.66
CA SER A 184 18.88 -7.96 15.18
C SER A 184 20.20 -7.67 14.45
N GLN A 185 20.20 -6.81 13.42
CA GLN A 185 21.42 -6.43 12.69
C GLN A 185 21.77 -4.97 12.96
N PRO A 186 22.97 -4.65 13.48
CA PRO A 186 23.37 -3.25 13.67
C PRO A 186 23.47 -2.55 12.32
N LEU A 187 22.86 -1.37 12.22
CA LEU A 187 23.04 -0.48 11.06
C LEU A 187 24.42 0.20 11.22
N PRO A 188 25.38 0.01 10.31
CA PRO A 188 26.54 0.90 10.27
C PRO A 188 26.03 2.32 9.97
N ALA A 189 26.26 3.24 10.90
CA ALA A 189 25.82 4.63 10.79
C ALA A 189 26.96 5.53 10.30
N GLY A 190 26.64 6.53 9.49
CA GLY A 190 27.55 7.60 9.08
C GLY A 190 28.35 7.32 7.80
N THR A 191 27.88 6.44 6.93
CA THR A 191 28.54 6.16 5.64
C THR A 191 27.88 6.96 4.49
N GLU A 192 28.59 7.17 3.37
CA GLU A 192 28.00 7.75 2.15
C GLU A 192 26.71 7.02 1.70
N ASN A 193 26.61 5.74 2.02
CA ASN A 193 25.43 4.90 1.77
C ASN A 193 24.19 5.38 2.54
N ASP A 194 24.34 6.07 3.67
CA ASP A 194 23.20 6.51 4.49
C ASP A 194 22.45 7.67 3.86
N TRP A 195 23.16 8.68 3.33
CA TRP A 195 22.55 9.76 2.56
C TRP A 195 21.89 9.22 1.31
N ALA A 196 22.55 8.32 0.58
CA ALA A 196 21.99 7.72 -0.62
C ALA A 196 20.69 6.98 -0.34
N ARG A 197 20.66 6.14 0.70
CA ARG A 197 19.44 5.46 1.14
C ARG A 197 18.36 6.43 1.61
N LEU A 198 18.73 7.55 2.25
CA LEU A 198 17.76 8.51 2.80
C LEU A 198 17.08 9.27 1.67
N VAL A 199 17.85 9.84 0.76
CA VAL A 199 17.35 10.58 -0.41
C VAL A 199 16.51 9.67 -1.30
N ARG A 200 17.02 8.48 -1.63
CA ARG A 200 16.29 7.53 -2.48
C ARG A 200 14.96 7.11 -1.86
N GLY A 201 14.94 6.75 -0.57
CA GLY A 201 13.70 6.40 0.14
C GLY A 201 12.74 7.57 0.27
N SER A 202 13.27 8.77 0.50
CA SER A 202 12.45 9.98 0.63
C SER A 202 11.80 10.35 -0.69
N LEU A 203 12.51 10.28 -1.82
CA LEU A 203 11.96 10.55 -3.15
C LEU A 203 10.95 9.50 -3.60
N LEU A 204 11.32 8.21 -3.55
CA LEU A 204 10.53 7.15 -4.15
C LEU A 204 9.38 6.69 -3.24
N ASP A 205 9.63 6.56 -1.94
CA ASP A 205 8.63 6.07 -0.98
C ASP A 205 7.89 7.23 -0.29
N GLY A 206 8.56 8.36 -0.02
CA GLY A 206 7.89 9.56 0.53
C GLY A 206 7.17 10.36 -0.55
N CYS A 207 7.92 11.10 -1.35
CA CYS A 207 7.36 12.07 -2.29
C CYS A 207 6.45 11.42 -3.35
N LEU A 208 6.96 10.40 -4.05
CA LEU A 208 6.20 9.74 -5.12
C LEU A 208 5.05 8.89 -4.57
N SER A 209 5.33 7.97 -3.64
CA SER A 209 4.34 6.97 -3.23
C SER A 209 3.25 7.57 -2.33
N GLU A 210 3.59 8.46 -1.38
CA GLU A 210 2.58 9.18 -0.58
C GLU A 210 1.82 10.20 -1.43
N GLY A 211 2.53 10.95 -2.30
CA GLY A 211 1.89 11.92 -3.19
C GLY A 211 0.89 11.26 -4.15
N LEU A 212 1.20 10.05 -4.62
CA LEU A 212 0.27 9.25 -5.41
C LEU A 212 -0.87 8.70 -4.56
N ALA A 213 -0.60 8.20 -3.35
CA ALA A 213 -1.62 7.71 -2.43
C ALA A 213 -2.65 8.81 -2.11
N SER A 214 -2.19 10.03 -1.86
CA SER A 214 -3.00 11.22 -1.65
C SER A 214 -3.96 11.47 -2.83
N ARG A 215 -3.42 11.56 -4.06
CA ARG A 215 -4.22 11.80 -5.28
C ARG A 215 -5.20 10.67 -5.59
N VAL A 216 -4.80 9.42 -5.36
CA VAL A 216 -5.66 8.25 -5.56
C VAL A 216 -6.81 8.26 -4.57
N ALA A 217 -6.54 8.57 -3.30
CA ALA A 217 -7.55 8.66 -2.27
C ALA A 217 -8.50 9.85 -2.51
N GLU A 218 -7.98 11.01 -2.92
CA GLU A 218 -8.78 12.19 -3.28
C GLU A 218 -9.77 11.88 -4.41
N GLU A 219 -9.27 11.29 -5.49
CA GLU A 219 -10.11 10.93 -6.64
C GLU A 219 -11.09 9.80 -6.29
N GLY A 220 -10.68 8.84 -5.47
CA GLY A 220 -11.55 7.80 -4.93
C GLY A 220 -12.68 8.38 -4.07
N ALA A 221 -12.38 9.34 -3.20
CA ALA A 221 -13.37 10.03 -2.38
C ALA A 221 -14.39 10.80 -3.25
N ARG A 222 -13.91 11.46 -4.32
CA ARG A 222 -14.76 12.19 -5.26
C ARG A 222 -15.77 11.30 -5.96
N GLN A 223 -15.38 10.07 -6.31
CA GLN A 223 -16.22 9.11 -7.02
C GLN A 223 -17.10 8.27 -6.08
N ALA A 224 -16.70 8.09 -4.83
CA ALA A 224 -17.41 7.26 -3.86
C ALA A 224 -18.82 7.76 -3.56
N THR A 225 -19.80 6.86 -3.59
CA THR A 225 -21.21 7.16 -3.26
C THR A 225 -21.52 6.94 -1.78
N ASP A 226 -20.83 6.00 -1.14
CA ASP A 226 -20.97 5.76 0.30
C ASP A 226 -20.28 6.90 1.08
N PRO A 227 -20.99 7.62 1.97
CA PRO A 227 -20.41 8.70 2.75
C PRO A 227 -19.26 8.26 3.65
N VAL A 228 -19.29 7.03 4.18
CA VAL A 228 -18.23 6.47 5.03
C VAL A 228 -16.96 6.21 4.23
N VAL A 229 -17.11 5.66 3.01
CA VAL A 229 -15.99 5.48 2.08
C VAL A 229 -15.38 6.85 1.71
N ARG A 230 -16.23 7.82 1.38
CA ARG A 230 -15.80 9.17 1.02
C ARG A 230 -15.01 9.83 2.16
N GLU A 231 -15.56 9.86 3.37
CA GLU A 231 -14.90 10.43 4.54
C GLU A 231 -13.56 9.75 4.81
N THR A 232 -13.53 8.41 4.78
CA THR A 232 -12.31 7.62 4.98
C THR A 232 -11.22 8.00 3.98
N LEU A 233 -11.56 8.07 2.69
CA LEU A 233 -10.60 8.41 1.65
C LEU A 233 -10.20 9.88 1.67
N SER A 234 -11.08 10.81 2.06
CA SER A 234 -10.74 12.22 2.22
C SER A 234 -9.72 12.45 3.34
N VAL A 235 -9.89 11.79 4.50
CA VAL A 235 -8.91 11.86 5.60
C VAL A 235 -7.56 11.32 5.15
N ILE A 236 -7.54 10.13 4.54
CA ILE A 236 -6.31 9.54 4.00
C ILE A 236 -5.67 10.49 2.98
N ALA A 237 -6.45 11.08 2.07
CA ALA A 237 -5.89 11.96 1.04
C ALA A 237 -5.15 13.16 1.62
N GLU A 238 -5.71 13.79 2.67
CA GLU A 238 -5.10 14.93 3.34
C GLU A 238 -3.83 14.53 4.11
N ASP A 239 -3.91 13.43 4.87
CA ASP A 239 -2.81 12.92 5.68
C ASP A 239 -1.62 12.49 4.81
N GLU A 240 -1.88 11.76 3.72
CA GLU A 240 -0.86 11.34 2.76
C GLU A 240 -0.23 12.51 2.00
N GLY A 241 -0.98 13.59 1.80
CA GLY A 241 -0.45 14.84 1.25
C GLY A 241 0.63 15.43 2.16
N ARG A 242 0.38 15.46 3.48
CA ARG A 242 1.37 15.90 4.48
C ARG A 242 2.57 14.95 4.55
N HIS A 243 2.34 13.64 4.45
CA HIS A 243 3.41 12.64 4.40
C HIS A 243 4.34 12.83 3.20
N ALA A 244 3.78 13.20 2.04
CA ALA A 244 4.56 13.51 0.85
C ALA A 244 5.46 14.74 1.05
N GLU A 245 4.94 15.80 1.68
CA GLU A 245 5.70 17.00 2.03
C GLU A 245 6.82 16.71 3.04
N LEU A 246 6.58 15.88 4.06
CA LEU A 246 7.64 15.38 4.94
C LEU A 246 8.75 14.67 4.15
N GLY A 247 8.41 13.95 3.08
CA GLY A 247 9.40 13.37 2.16
C GLY A 247 10.32 14.42 1.53
N TRP A 248 9.76 15.58 1.14
CA TRP A 248 10.53 16.70 0.58
C TRP A 248 11.39 17.38 1.62
N ASP A 249 10.86 17.64 2.82
CA ASP A 249 11.63 18.27 3.91
C ASP A 249 12.85 17.42 4.31
N VAL A 250 12.71 16.09 4.26
CA VAL A 250 13.83 15.16 4.47
C VAL A 250 14.86 15.24 3.34
N ILE A 251 14.43 15.43 2.09
CA ILE A 251 15.36 15.65 0.97
C ILE A 251 16.13 16.95 1.18
N ASP A 252 15.46 18.04 1.56
CA ASP A 252 16.12 19.33 1.82
C ASP A 252 17.16 19.22 2.92
N PHE A 253 16.80 18.59 4.05
CA PHE A 253 17.74 18.27 5.12
C PHE A 253 18.95 17.44 4.62
N ALA A 254 18.69 16.42 3.80
CA ALA A 254 19.75 15.56 3.25
C ALA A 254 20.66 16.31 2.28
N LEU A 255 20.12 17.23 1.48
CA LEU A 255 20.91 18.07 0.57
C LEU A 255 21.77 19.09 1.33
N GLU A 256 21.24 19.67 2.41
CA GLU A 256 21.96 20.59 3.28
C GLU A 256 23.13 19.89 4.01
N ARG A 257 22.88 18.73 4.63
CA ARG A 257 23.88 18.03 5.46
C ARG A 257 24.75 17.03 4.72
N GLY A 258 24.21 16.34 3.72
CA GLY A 258 24.91 15.32 2.93
C GLY A 258 25.64 15.89 1.71
N GLY A 259 25.38 17.13 1.31
CA GLY A 259 26.09 17.84 0.25
C GLY A 259 26.16 17.06 -1.07
N GLY A 260 27.37 16.89 -1.62
CA GLY A 260 27.59 16.22 -2.91
C GLY A 260 27.05 14.77 -2.96
N SER A 261 27.20 14.01 -1.87
CA SER A 261 26.73 12.62 -1.79
C SER A 261 25.20 12.52 -1.91
N ALA A 262 24.47 13.43 -1.26
CA ALA A 262 23.02 13.49 -1.33
C ALA A 262 22.53 13.95 -2.72
N ARG A 263 23.23 14.92 -3.34
CA ARG A 263 22.93 15.37 -4.71
C ARG A 263 23.12 14.26 -5.74
N GLU A 264 24.20 13.50 -5.61
CA GLU A 264 24.47 12.36 -6.50
C GLU A 264 23.41 11.27 -6.32
N ALA A 265 23.05 10.96 -5.07
CA ALA A 265 21.95 10.04 -4.80
C ALA A 265 20.61 10.51 -5.37
N LEU A 266 20.32 11.82 -5.34
CA LEU A 266 19.10 12.37 -5.92
C LEU A 266 19.08 12.17 -7.45
N ARG A 267 20.21 12.38 -8.13
CA ARG A 267 20.34 12.09 -9.57
C ARG A 267 20.11 10.62 -9.89
N GLN A 268 20.67 9.73 -9.08
CA GLN A 268 20.45 8.28 -9.24
C GLN A 268 18.98 7.91 -9.02
N ALA A 269 18.35 8.47 -7.99
CA ALA A 269 16.94 8.25 -7.70
C ALA A 269 16.00 8.81 -8.79
N LEU A 270 16.37 9.92 -9.45
CA LEU A 270 15.65 10.46 -10.62
C LEU A 270 15.68 9.51 -11.84
N THR A 271 16.77 8.75 -12.01
CA THR A 271 16.84 7.69 -13.02
C THR A 271 15.88 6.54 -12.67
N GLU A 272 15.83 6.12 -11.40
CA GLU A 272 14.87 5.10 -10.94
C GLU A 272 13.41 5.58 -11.00
N LEU A 273 13.17 6.87 -10.81
CA LEU A 273 11.84 7.48 -10.93
C LEU A 273 11.32 7.39 -12.37
N ALA A 274 12.21 7.50 -13.36
CA ALA A 274 11.86 7.46 -14.79
C ALA A 274 11.22 6.14 -15.24
N SER A 275 11.57 5.04 -14.58
CA SER A 275 11.06 3.70 -14.90
C SER A 275 9.82 3.32 -14.09
N ARG A 276 9.25 4.26 -13.32
CA ARG A 276 8.06 4.00 -12.51
C ARG A 276 6.81 4.09 -13.37
N GLU A 277 6.06 2.99 -13.38
CA GLU A 277 4.78 2.87 -14.07
C GLU A 277 3.73 2.33 -13.10
N ALA A 278 2.46 2.61 -13.39
CA ALA A 278 1.36 1.97 -12.69
C ALA A 278 1.27 0.51 -13.18
N PRO A 279 1.07 -0.45 -12.27
CA PRO A 279 0.91 -1.85 -12.63
C PRO A 279 -0.40 -1.99 -13.39
N ALA A 280 -0.39 -2.80 -14.45
CA ALA A 280 -1.61 -3.18 -15.13
C ALA A 280 -2.37 -4.22 -14.28
N MET A 281 -3.56 -3.88 -13.80
CA MET A 281 -4.44 -4.83 -13.14
C MET A 281 -5.41 -5.44 -14.16
N PRO A 282 -5.54 -6.78 -14.23
CA PRO A 282 -6.57 -7.44 -15.01
C PRO A 282 -7.96 -7.07 -14.49
N PRO A 283 -8.98 -7.11 -15.35
CA PRO A 283 -10.36 -6.90 -14.92
C PRO A 283 -10.76 -7.99 -13.91
N ILE A 284 -11.48 -7.57 -12.86
CA ILE A 284 -12.03 -8.50 -11.87
C ILE A 284 -13.36 -9.03 -12.43
N PRO A 285 -13.52 -10.34 -12.66
CA PRO A 285 -14.76 -10.88 -13.20
C PRO A 285 -15.98 -10.50 -12.35
N GLY A 286 -17.10 -10.15 -12.98
CA GLY A 286 -18.37 -9.89 -12.27
C GLY A 286 -18.46 -8.54 -11.54
N VAL A 287 -17.45 -7.67 -11.67
CA VAL A 287 -17.54 -6.26 -11.29
C VAL A 287 -17.04 -5.38 -12.43
N ASP A 288 -17.71 -4.26 -12.69
CA ASP A 288 -17.32 -3.30 -13.72
C ASP A 288 -16.56 -2.11 -13.11
N GLU A 289 -15.95 -1.29 -13.97
CA GLU A 289 -15.22 -0.10 -13.53
C GLU A 289 -16.12 0.91 -12.82
N ALA A 290 -17.39 1.02 -13.24
CA ALA A 290 -18.38 1.89 -12.59
C ALA A 290 -18.68 1.44 -11.16
N PHE A 291 -18.62 0.14 -10.87
CA PHE A 291 -18.74 -0.42 -9.52
C PHE A 291 -17.54 -0.10 -8.66
N LEU A 292 -16.34 -0.26 -9.21
CA LEU A 292 -15.11 0.08 -8.49
C LEU A 292 -15.09 1.57 -8.16
N ALA A 293 -15.34 2.42 -9.16
CA ALA A 293 -15.39 3.88 -9.05
C ALA A 293 -16.32 4.36 -7.93
N ARG A 294 -17.59 3.93 -7.93
CA ARG A 294 -18.57 4.36 -6.92
C ARG A 294 -18.27 3.83 -5.51
N ASN A 295 -17.38 2.86 -5.37
CA ASN A 295 -16.88 2.36 -4.09
C ASN A 295 -15.46 2.87 -3.77
N GLY A 296 -15.00 3.92 -4.45
CA GLY A 296 -13.73 4.59 -4.16
C GLY A 296 -12.48 3.86 -4.65
N LEU A 297 -12.64 2.86 -5.52
CA LEU A 297 -11.54 2.15 -6.18
C LEU A 297 -11.36 2.68 -7.60
N LEU A 298 -10.17 3.19 -7.92
CA LEU A 298 -9.95 3.79 -9.22
C LEU A 298 -9.83 2.75 -10.35
N PRO A 299 -10.45 3.02 -11.52
CA PRO A 299 -10.16 2.29 -12.74
C PRO A 299 -8.68 2.37 -13.14
N GLN A 300 -8.21 1.38 -13.90
CA GLN A 300 -6.81 1.25 -14.27
C GLN A 300 -6.27 2.42 -15.10
N ALA A 301 -7.05 2.88 -16.07
CA ALA A 301 -6.67 4.01 -16.90
C ALA A 301 -6.42 5.27 -16.06
N GLU A 302 -7.23 5.47 -15.02
CA GLU A 302 -7.15 6.64 -14.14
C GLU A 302 -5.96 6.54 -13.18
N LEU A 303 -5.72 5.36 -12.58
CA LEU A 303 -4.52 5.13 -11.78
C LEU A 303 -3.24 5.36 -12.60
N GLY A 304 -3.20 4.87 -13.84
CA GLY A 304 -2.08 5.10 -14.74
C GLY A 304 -1.88 6.58 -15.10
N ARG A 305 -2.96 7.32 -15.28
CA ARG A 305 -2.93 8.78 -15.49
C ARG A 305 -2.34 9.51 -14.29
N LEU A 306 -2.82 9.20 -13.08
CA LEU A 306 -2.35 9.82 -11.84
C LEU A 306 -0.89 9.48 -11.55
N MET A 307 -0.45 8.24 -11.81
CA MET A 307 0.96 7.85 -11.68
C MET A 307 1.86 8.70 -12.58
N ARG A 308 1.52 8.85 -13.87
CA ARG A 308 2.31 9.67 -14.80
C ARG A 308 2.43 11.11 -14.32
N LEU A 309 1.31 11.72 -13.92
CA LEU A 309 1.31 13.08 -13.38
C LEU A 309 2.16 13.21 -12.12
N CYS A 310 2.08 12.22 -11.21
CA CYS A 310 2.86 12.24 -9.98
C CYS A 310 4.36 12.05 -10.24
N VAL A 311 4.73 11.19 -11.19
CA VAL A 311 6.12 11.03 -11.65
C VAL A 311 6.65 12.33 -12.25
N GLU A 312 5.89 12.96 -13.14
CA GLU A 312 6.25 14.23 -13.78
C GLU A 312 6.42 15.36 -12.74
N SER A 313 5.47 15.53 -11.82
CA SER A 313 5.56 16.57 -10.79
C SER A 313 6.70 16.32 -9.81
N THR A 314 6.92 15.05 -9.42
CA THR A 314 8.02 14.65 -8.53
C THR A 314 9.36 14.90 -9.19
N ARG A 315 9.50 14.53 -10.47
CA ARG A 315 10.71 14.79 -11.27
C ARG A 315 11.00 16.29 -11.31
N ALA A 316 10.02 17.09 -11.70
CA ALA A 316 10.20 18.53 -11.85
C ALA A 316 10.66 19.20 -10.54
N ARG A 317 10.05 18.84 -9.41
CA ARG A 317 10.46 19.38 -8.10
C ARG A 317 11.86 18.91 -7.70
N ALA A 318 12.18 17.62 -7.89
CA ALA A 318 13.51 17.09 -7.56
C ALA A 318 14.63 17.68 -8.43
N GLU A 319 14.38 17.89 -9.72
CA GLU A 319 15.34 18.54 -10.63
C GLU A 319 15.59 20.00 -10.24
N ALA A 320 14.58 20.72 -9.76
CA ALA A 320 14.72 22.09 -9.28
C ALA A 320 15.59 22.23 -8.01
N LEU A 321 15.79 21.15 -7.24
CA LEU A 321 16.66 21.11 -6.06
C LEU A 321 18.14 20.88 -6.41
N LEU A 322 18.43 20.47 -7.65
CA LEU A 322 19.79 20.23 -8.12
C LEU A 322 20.36 21.49 -8.78
N PRO A 323 21.64 21.82 -8.55
CA PRO A 323 22.29 22.90 -9.28
C PRO A 323 22.32 22.53 -10.79
N PRO A 324 22.26 23.52 -11.69
CA PRO A 324 22.40 23.28 -13.12
C PRO A 324 23.72 22.55 -13.39
N SER A 325 23.66 21.53 -14.26
CA SER A 325 24.81 20.76 -14.69
C SER A 325 25.89 21.70 -15.22
N SER A 326 27.06 21.75 -14.59
CA SER A 326 28.18 22.54 -15.10
C SER A 326 28.78 21.81 -16.30
N PRO A 327 29.07 22.47 -17.44
CA PRO A 327 29.65 21.83 -18.63
C PRO A 327 31.03 21.18 -18.41
N ARG A 328 31.65 21.33 -17.23
CA ARG A 328 33.05 20.92 -16.96
C ARG A 328 33.23 19.45 -16.54
N ASP A 329 32.16 18.69 -16.34
CA ASP A 329 32.26 17.27 -15.96
C ASP A 329 32.33 16.32 -17.18
N VAL A 330 32.43 16.87 -18.39
CA VAL A 330 32.62 16.12 -19.66
C VAL A 330 33.91 16.60 -20.35
N GLU A 331 35.05 16.49 -19.68
CA GLU A 331 36.33 16.43 -20.40
C GLU A 331 36.99 15.07 -20.13
N PRO A 332 37.28 14.26 -21.17
CA PRO A 332 38.14 13.11 -20.99
C PRO A 332 39.52 13.64 -20.60
N ARG A 333 40.06 13.17 -19.47
CA ARG A 333 41.48 13.39 -19.13
C ARG A 333 42.32 12.82 -20.27
N LEU A 334 42.74 13.68 -21.20
CA LEU A 334 43.83 13.38 -22.11
C LEU A 334 45.10 13.34 -21.27
N SER A 335 45.49 12.12 -20.91
CA SER A 335 46.81 11.83 -20.36
C SER A 335 47.86 12.11 -21.44
N PHE A 336 48.59 13.22 -21.29
CA PHE A 336 49.92 13.36 -21.86
C PHE A 336 50.95 13.06 -20.78
N GLN A 337 51.59 11.91 -20.90
CA GLN A 337 53.03 11.68 -20.67
C GLN A 337 53.41 10.34 -21.31
#